data_AF-A0A072N7I4-F1
#
_entry.id   AF-A0A072N7I4-F1
#
_cell.length_a   1.000
_cell.length_b   1.000
_cell.length_c   1.000
_cell.angle_alpha   90.00
_cell.angle_beta   90.00
_cell.angle_gamma   90.00
#
_symmetry.space_group_name_H-M   'P 1'
#
loop_
_entity.id
_entity.type
_entity.pdbx_description
1 polymer ?
#
loop_
_entity_poly.entity_id
_entity_poly.type
_entity_poly.pdbx_seq_one_letter_code
_entity_poly.pdbx_strand_id
1 'polypeptide(L)'
;MNKNLGYVIRKDPITDVNTSYIVMFEVNDTEGYTGFRLRCVDGGKPNPWGVFFGKNEIMPYDSPDQDDHLWPEVIIRMGTDAPFTVPSADLYGITDETSEIGFDGVTFDRIVAGFIAGKKMVIRFSGDHLRQPLTYTFSAQGFNQAWQGVKACK
;
A
#
# COMPACT_ATOMS: atom_id res chain seq x y z
N MET A 1 -17.15 -4.93 14.77
CA MET A 1 -15.71 -4.65 14.55
C MET A 1 -15.38 -4.96 13.11
N ASN A 2 -14.75 -4.04 12.37
CA ASN A 2 -14.26 -4.32 11.02
C ASN A 2 -13.02 -5.23 11.14
N LYS A 3 -13.09 -6.46 10.63
CA LYS A 3 -11.97 -7.41 10.67
C LYS A 3 -10.86 -7.06 9.68
N ASN A 4 -11.15 -6.18 8.71
CA ASN A 4 -10.26 -5.90 7.58
C ASN A 4 -9.48 -4.59 7.78
N LEU A 5 -9.46 -4.05 9.00
CA LEU A 5 -8.72 -2.82 9.30
C LEU A 5 -8.18 -2.86 10.73
N GLY A 6 -6.89 -2.59 10.87
CA GLY A 6 -6.21 -2.39 12.15
C GLY A 6 -5.28 -1.19 12.10
N TYR A 7 -4.93 -0.64 13.25
CA TYR A 7 -3.91 0.41 13.33
C TYR A 7 -3.12 0.28 14.62
N VAL A 8 -1.88 0.74 14.58
CA VAL A 8 -0.97 0.78 15.73
C VAL A 8 -0.53 2.22 15.91
N ILE A 9 -0.72 2.73 17.12
CA ILE A 9 -0.17 4.02 17.53
C ILE A 9 1.18 3.75 18.18
N ARG A 10 2.25 4.25 17.56
CA ARG A 10 3.62 4.06 18.06
C ARG A 10 4.47 5.28 17.76
N LYS A 11 5.37 5.57 18.69
CA LYS A 11 6.50 6.48 18.49
C LYS A 11 7.80 5.72 18.61
N ASP A 12 8.80 6.17 17.87
CA ASP A 12 10.17 5.75 18.11
C ASP A 12 10.63 6.28 19.50
N PRO A 13 11.12 5.42 20.41
CA PRO A 13 11.41 5.83 21.78
C PRO A 13 12.69 6.69 21.92
N ILE A 14 13.51 6.81 20.87
CA ILE A 14 14.75 7.61 20.89
C ILE A 14 14.50 8.97 20.26
N THR A 15 13.76 9.00 19.15
CA THR A 15 13.60 10.19 18.29
C THR A 15 12.22 10.84 18.39
N ASP A 16 11.28 10.22 19.12
CA ASP A 16 9.87 10.64 19.26
C ASP A 16 9.04 10.70 17.96
N VAL A 17 9.65 10.27 16.86
CA VAL A 17 9.09 10.15 15.51
C VAL A 17 7.83 9.30 15.53
N ASN A 18 6.80 9.75 14.82
CA ASN A 18 5.59 8.95 14.64
C ASN A 18 5.90 7.74 13.74
N THR A 19 5.84 6.54 14.30
CA THR A 19 6.01 5.27 13.56
C THR A 19 4.70 4.49 13.46
N SER A 20 3.59 5.16 13.72
CA SER A 20 2.25 4.59 13.62
C SER A 20 1.95 4.12 12.21
N TYR A 21 1.06 3.15 12.10
CA TYR A 21 0.62 2.65 10.81
C TYR A 21 -0.82 2.15 10.86
N ILE A 22 -1.43 2.10 9.69
CA ILE A 22 -2.74 1.49 9.45
C ILE A 22 -2.52 0.31 8.51
N VAL A 23 -3.14 -0.82 8.80
CA VAL A 23 -3.19 -1.97 7.89
C VAL A 23 -4.62 -2.22 7.50
N MET A 24 -4.85 -2.33 6.20
CA MET A 24 -6.12 -2.77 5.63
C MET A 24 -5.91 -4.13 5.01
N PHE A 25 -6.73 -5.11 5.37
CA PHE A 25 -6.68 -6.43 4.76
C PHE A 25 -7.59 -6.48 3.54
N GLU A 26 -7.21 -7.31 2.58
CA GLU A 26 -8.00 -7.56 1.39
C GLU A 26 -9.35 -8.18 1.79
N VAL A 27 -10.44 -7.75 1.13
CA VAL A 27 -11.81 -8.08 1.58
C VAL A 27 -12.16 -9.57 1.52
N ASN A 28 -11.48 -10.34 0.68
CA ASN A 28 -11.65 -11.79 0.52
C ASN A 28 -10.55 -12.58 1.24
N ASP A 29 -9.60 -11.91 1.89
CA ASP A 29 -8.55 -12.57 2.65
C ASP A 29 -8.98 -12.80 4.10
N THR A 30 -9.38 -14.03 4.39
CA THR A 30 -9.80 -14.46 5.73
C THR A 30 -8.64 -14.76 6.68
N GLU A 31 -7.42 -14.88 6.16
CA GLU A 31 -6.22 -15.30 6.90
C GLU A 31 -5.28 -14.12 7.17
N GLY A 32 -5.44 -13.00 6.44
CA GLY A 32 -4.71 -11.75 6.67
C GLY A 32 -3.31 -11.72 6.05
N TYR A 33 -3.08 -12.53 5.00
CA TYR A 33 -1.80 -12.60 4.28
C TYR A 33 -1.67 -11.57 3.15
N THR A 34 -2.73 -10.82 2.88
CA THR A 34 -2.82 -9.83 1.81
C THR A 34 -3.40 -8.54 2.36
N GLY A 35 -2.65 -7.47 2.23
CA GLY A 35 -3.00 -6.20 2.84
C GLY A 35 -2.33 -5.00 2.18
N PHE A 36 -2.77 -3.83 2.63
CA PHE A 36 -2.17 -2.55 2.31
C PHE A 36 -1.86 -1.83 3.63
N ARG A 37 -0.57 -1.59 3.89
CA ARG A 37 -0.07 -0.91 5.08
C ARG A 37 0.28 0.53 4.72
N LEU A 38 -0.30 1.49 5.43
CA LEU A 38 0.09 2.90 5.36
C LEU A 38 0.92 3.23 6.58
N ARG A 39 2.12 3.77 6.38
CA ARG A 39 2.99 4.19 7.48
C ARG A 39 3.02 5.72 7.59
N CYS A 40 2.97 6.19 8.83
CA CYS A 40 3.03 7.61 9.18
C CYS A 40 4.44 8.15 9.43
N VAL A 41 5.50 7.45 9.01
CA VAL A 41 6.88 7.82 9.36
C VAL A 41 7.16 9.29 9.04
N ASP A 42 7.45 10.04 10.11
CA ASP A 42 8.03 11.39 10.14
C ASP A 42 9.44 11.28 10.75
N GLY A 43 10.36 10.65 10.02
CA GLY A 43 11.59 10.09 10.57
C GLY A 43 12.75 10.03 9.59
N GLY A 44 12.97 11.13 8.86
CA GLY A 44 14.07 11.25 7.90
C GLY A 44 13.79 10.68 6.50
N LYS A 45 12.62 10.07 6.27
CA LYS A 45 11.99 10.03 4.94
C LYS A 45 10.95 11.16 4.89
N PRO A 46 10.98 12.05 3.88
CA PRO A 46 10.14 13.25 3.89
C PRO A 46 8.65 12.95 3.67
N ASN A 47 8.27 11.77 3.17
CA ASN A 47 6.90 11.48 2.77
C ASN A 47 6.32 10.22 3.43
N PRO A 48 5.02 10.21 3.79
CA PRO A 48 4.30 9.02 4.15
C PRO A 48 4.23 8.04 2.96
N TRP A 49 4.23 6.74 3.25
CA TRP A 49 4.30 5.70 2.22
C TRP A 49 3.39 4.52 2.52
N GLY A 50 2.97 3.86 1.44
CA GLY A 50 2.10 2.70 1.45
C GLY A 50 2.84 1.46 0.98
N VAL A 51 2.50 0.29 1.52
CA VAL A 51 3.00 -0.99 1.03
C VAL A 51 1.84 -1.93 0.82
N PHE A 52 1.71 -2.43 -0.39
CA PHE A 52 0.97 -3.65 -0.62
C PHE A 52 1.84 -4.84 -0.22
N PHE A 53 1.26 -5.79 0.49
CA PHE A 53 1.85 -7.10 0.75
C PHE A 53 0.81 -8.17 0.41
N GLY A 54 1.25 -9.28 -0.16
CA GLY A 54 0.34 -10.32 -0.62
C GLY A 54 0.89 -11.73 -0.52
N LYS A 55 -0.01 -12.70 -0.67
CA LYS A 55 0.37 -14.13 -0.74
C LYS A 55 0.93 -14.57 -2.09
N ASN A 56 0.83 -13.74 -3.12
CA ASN A 56 1.29 -14.04 -4.47
C ASN A 56 2.43 -13.09 -4.82
N GLU A 57 3.41 -13.60 -5.57
CA GLU A 57 4.43 -12.78 -6.21
C GLU A 57 3.78 -11.81 -7.19
N ILE A 58 4.19 -10.54 -7.11
CA ILE A 58 3.69 -9.44 -7.95
C ILE A 58 4.83 -8.76 -8.71
N MET A 59 6.06 -8.80 -8.19
CA MET A 59 7.25 -8.32 -8.88
C MET A 59 8.00 -9.50 -9.51
N PRO A 60 8.61 -9.32 -10.68
CA PRO A 60 9.54 -10.29 -11.21
C PRO A 60 10.76 -10.40 -10.27
N TYR A 61 11.43 -11.55 -10.30
CA TYR A 61 12.69 -11.71 -9.60
C TYR A 61 13.73 -10.78 -10.24
N ASP A 62 14.26 -9.84 -9.46
CA ASP A 62 15.30 -8.93 -9.92
C ASP A 62 16.63 -9.70 -9.90
N SER A 63 17.13 -10.06 -11.08
CA SER A 63 18.45 -10.71 -11.17
C SER A 63 19.51 -9.67 -10.83
N PRO A 64 20.53 -9.98 -10.01
CA PRO A 64 21.63 -9.05 -9.73
C PRO A 64 22.42 -8.60 -10.97
N ASP A 65 22.18 -9.23 -12.12
CA ASP A 65 22.78 -8.91 -13.42
C ASP A 65 21.92 -7.97 -14.31
N GLN A 66 20.73 -7.54 -13.85
CA GLN A 66 19.87 -6.60 -14.59
C GLN A 66 19.90 -5.21 -13.96
N ASP A 67 20.29 -4.21 -14.75
CA ASP A 67 20.35 -2.80 -14.34
C ASP A 67 18.96 -2.11 -14.33
N ASP A 68 17.92 -2.78 -14.85
CA ASP A 68 16.57 -2.24 -14.98
C ASP A 68 15.60 -2.99 -14.06
N HIS A 69 15.19 -2.36 -12.96
CA HIS A 69 14.16 -2.89 -12.08
C HIS A 69 12.82 -2.99 -12.84
N LEU A 70 12.38 -4.21 -13.12
CA LEU A 70 11.15 -4.46 -13.87
C LEU A 70 9.93 -4.35 -12.94
N TRP A 71 9.23 -3.22 -13.00
CA TRP A 71 7.97 -3.05 -12.28
C TRP A 71 6.81 -3.80 -12.98
N PRO A 72 5.89 -4.44 -12.24
CA PRO A 72 4.60 -4.80 -12.81
C PRO A 72 3.84 -3.52 -13.22
N GLU A 73 2.94 -3.63 -14.18
CA GLU A 73 1.94 -2.61 -14.39
C GLU A 73 0.97 -2.63 -13.19
N VAL A 74 0.84 -1.48 -12.52
CA VAL A 74 -0.08 -1.31 -11.40
C VAL A 74 -1.18 -0.34 -11.78
N ILE A 75 -2.44 -0.81 -11.72
CA ILE A 75 -3.63 0.01 -11.98
C ILE A 75 -4.45 0.10 -10.70
N ILE A 76 -4.81 1.32 -10.30
CA ILE A 76 -5.61 1.59 -9.11
C ILE A 76 -6.91 2.27 -9.48
N ARG A 77 -7.99 1.87 -8.82
CA ARG A 77 -9.30 2.54 -8.85
C ARG A 77 -9.78 2.84 -7.44
N MET A 78 -10.13 4.11 -7.20
CA MET A 78 -10.75 4.54 -5.95
C MET A 78 -12.27 4.66 -6.13
N GLY A 79 -13.04 3.82 -5.46
CA GLY A 79 -14.50 3.83 -5.49
C GLY A 79 -15.03 3.63 -6.90
N THR A 80 -15.72 4.64 -7.42
CA THR A 80 -16.24 4.67 -8.80
C THR A 80 -15.43 5.55 -9.74
N ASP A 81 -14.36 6.19 -9.27
CA ASP A 81 -13.50 7.07 -10.07
C ASP A 81 -12.92 6.32 -11.29
N ALA A 82 -12.43 7.06 -12.28
CA ALA A 82 -11.67 6.47 -13.37
C ALA A 82 -10.39 5.81 -12.82
N PRO A 83 -10.06 4.59 -13.26
CA PRO A 83 -8.81 3.95 -12.88
C PRO A 83 -7.60 4.75 -13.41
N PHE A 84 -6.46 4.60 -12.75
CA PHE A 84 -5.21 5.21 -13.17
C PHE A 84 -4.07 4.20 -13.06
N THR A 85 -3.12 4.29 -13.99
CA THR A 85 -1.87 3.54 -13.91
C THR A 85 -0.91 4.28 -12.98
N VAL A 86 -0.26 3.55 -12.08
CA VAL A 86 0.74 4.09 -11.16
C VAL A 86 2.05 4.30 -11.93
N PRO A 87 2.63 5.50 -11.89
CA PRO A 87 3.94 5.75 -12.49
C PRO A 87 5.02 4.95 -11.74
N SER A 88 6.00 4.40 -12.47
CA SER A 88 7.12 3.68 -11.85
C SER A 88 7.93 4.54 -10.87
N ALA A 89 7.94 5.86 -11.04
CA ALA A 89 8.58 6.81 -10.11
C ALA A 89 7.91 6.86 -8.72
N ASP A 90 6.64 6.44 -8.62
CA ASP A 90 5.90 6.35 -7.36
C ASP A 90 5.98 4.94 -6.74
N LEU A 91 6.68 4.00 -7.40
CA LEU A 91 6.88 2.62 -6.94
C LEU A 91 8.28 2.42 -6.38
N TYR A 92 8.40 1.58 -5.35
CA TYR A 92 9.68 1.15 -4.82
C TYR A 92 9.60 -0.26 -4.23
N GLY A 93 10.74 -0.95 -4.21
CA GLY A 93 10.82 -2.34 -3.79
C GLY A 93 10.98 -2.42 -2.28
N ILE A 94 10.35 -3.42 -1.66
CA ILE A 94 10.55 -3.71 -0.24
C ILE A 94 11.46 -4.93 -0.14
N THR A 95 12.78 -4.71 -0.18
CA THR A 95 13.80 -5.79 -0.07
C THR A 95 13.54 -6.97 -1.04
N ASP A 96 14.14 -8.14 -0.83
CA ASP A 96 14.05 -9.32 -1.71
C ASP A 96 12.64 -9.97 -1.79
N GLU A 97 11.59 -9.27 -1.36
CA GLU A 97 10.23 -9.79 -1.28
C GLU A 97 9.45 -9.46 -2.56
N THR A 98 9.35 -10.43 -3.48
CA THR A 98 8.61 -10.30 -4.74
C THR A 98 7.10 -10.14 -4.56
N SER A 99 6.58 -10.38 -3.35
CA SER A 99 5.17 -10.26 -2.98
C SER A 99 4.80 -8.92 -2.31
N GLU A 100 5.75 -8.01 -2.17
CA GLU A 100 5.54 -6.68 -1.61
C GLU A 100 5.90 -5.58 -2.59
N ILE A 101 5.19 -4.46 -2.56
CA ILE A 101 5.55 -3.28 -3.34
C ILE A 101 5.14 -2.01 -2.62
N GLY A 102 6.04 -1.03 -2.64
CA GLY A 102 5.88 0.28 -2.05
C GLY A 102 5.24 1.29 -2.98
N PHE A 103 4.52 2.25 -2.39
CA PHE A 103 3.87 3.38 -3.03
C PHE A 103 4.25 4.66 -2.30
N ASP A 104 4.69 5.67 -3.04
CA ASP A 104 5.03 7.01 -2.54
C ASP A 104 4.40 8.09 -3.44
N GLY A 105 4.69 9.35 -3.15
CA GLY A 105 4.40 10.50 -4.00
C GLY A 105 2.91 10.72 -4.24
N VAL A 106 2.59 11.19 -5.44
CA VAL A 106 1.24 11.60 -5.83
C VAL A 106 0.28 10.41 -5.80
N THR A 107 0.76 9.21 -6.14
CA THR A 107 -0.03 7.98 -6.03
C THR A 107 -0.44 7.72 -4.59
N PHE A 108 0.48 7.79 -3.64
CA PHE A 108 0.16 7.57 -2.24
C PHE A 108 -0.84 8.60 -1.72
N ASP A 109 -0.64 9.88 -2.01
CA ASP A 109 -1.57 10.97 -1.63
C ASP A 109 -2.98 10.73 -2.16
N ARG A 110 -3.09 10.29 -3.41
CA ARG A 110 -4.38 9.97 -4.05
C ARG A 110 -5.07 8.79 -3.37
N ILE A 111 -4.31 7.76 -3.00
CA ILE A 111 -4.83 6.59 -2.27
C ILE A 111 -5.37 7.03 -0.89
N VAL A 112 -4.58 7.79 -0.12
CA VAL A 112 -4.99 8.29 1.20
C VAL A 112 -6.24 9.16 1.09
N ALA A 113 -6.25 10.13 0.18
CA ALA A 113 -7.40 11.00 -0.03
C ALA A 113 -8.66 10.23 -0.40
N GLY A 114 -8.54 9.19 -1.24
CA GLY A 114 -9.65 8.32 -1.59
C GLY A 114 -10.20 7.55 -0.38
N PHE A 115 -9.33 7.00 0.47
CA PHE A 115 -9.77 6.31 1.68
C PHE A 115 -10.40 7.25 2.72
N ILE A 116 -9.86 8.46 2.90
CA ILE A 116 -10.46 9.51 3.75
C ILE A 116 -11.86 9.86 3.24
N ALA A 117 -12.05 9.92 1.93
CA ALA A 117 -13.34 10.14 1.28
C ALA A 117 -14.28 8.90 1.32
N GLY A 118 -13.89 7.81 2.00
CA GLY A 118 -14.69 6.60 2.13
C GLY A 118 -14.71 5.70 0.89
N LYS A 119 -13.80 5.92 -0.07
CA LYS A 119 -13.73 5.14 -1.31
C LYS A 119 -12.93 3.85 -1.08
N LYS A 120 -13.52 2.71 -1.44
CA LYS A 120 -12.77 1.44 -1.52
C LYS A 120 -11.64 1.56 -2.56
N MET A 121 -10.54 0.87 -2.35
CA MET A 121 -9.48 0.75 -3.36
C MET A 121 -9.60 -0.60 -4.06
N VAL A 122 -9.47 -0.60 -5.38
CA VAL A 122 -9.20 -1.80 -6.16
C VAL A 122 -7.84 -1.60 -6.81
N ILE A 123 -6.92 -2.51 -6.56
CA ILE A 123 -5.59 -2.53 -7.19
C ILE A 123 -5.47 -3.76 -8.07
N ARG A 124 -4.86 -3.59 -9.24
CA ARG A 124 -4.54 -4.67 -10.16
C ARG A 124 -3.08 -4.63 -10.52
N PHE A 125 -2.44 -5.80 -10.45
CA PHE A 125 -1.09 -6.05 -10.94
C PHE A 125 -1.16 -6.87 -12.22
N SER A 126 -0.43 -6.44 -13.24
CA SER A 126 -0.27 -7.14 -14.52
C SER A 126 1.22 -7.16 -14.91
N GLY A 127 1.64 -8.18 -15.65
CA GLY A 127 3.01 -8.30 -16.14
C GLY A 127 3.22 -9.66 -16.79
N ASP A 128 4.22 -9.77 -17.66
CA ASP A 128 4.48 -11.00 -18.42
C ASP A 128 4.94 -12.16 -17.52
N HIS A 129 5.50 -11.86 -16.35
CA HIS A 129 5.86 -12.85 -15.33
C HIS A 129 4.65 -13.43 -14.59
N LEU A 130 3.49 -12.75 -14.65
CA LEU A 130 2.26 -13.20 -14.01
C LEU A 130 1.45 -14.07 -14.96
N ARG A 131 1.00 -15.24 -14.49
CA ARG A 131 0.12 -16.14 -15.27
C ARG A 131 -1.20 -15.46 -15.68
N GLN A 132 -1.68 -14.54 -14.86
CA GLN A 132 -2.88 -13.74 -15.07
C GLN A 132 -2.81 -12.47 -14.20
N PRO A 133 -3.54 -11.40 -14.54
CA PRO A 133 -3.62 -10.22 -13.68
C PRO A 133 -4.19 -10.54 -12.29
N LEU A 134 -3.54 -10.03 -11.25
CA LEU A 134 -3.95 -10.19 -9.86
C LEU A 134 -4.69 -8.94 -9.40
N THR A 135 -5.92 -9.09 -8.90
CA THR A 135 -6.76 -7.96 -8.45
C THR A 135 -7.14 -8.11 -6.99
N TYR A 136 -6.95 -7.06 -6.20
CA TYR A 136 -7.21 -7.02 -4.77
C TYR A 136 -8.12 -5.84 -4.42
N THR A 137 -9.02 -6.02 -3.46
CA THR A 137 -9.95 -4.97 -3.03
C THR A 137 -9.80 -4.67 -1.54
N PHE A 138 -9.75 -3.38 -1.19
CA PHE A 138 -9.61 -2.89 0.18
C PHE A 138 -10.77 -1.96 0.53
N SER A 139 -11.41 -2.20 1.67
CA SER A 139 -12.51 -1.37 2.17
C SER A 139 -11.98 -0.12 2.88
N ALA A 140 -12.64 1.02 2.69
CA ALA A 140 -12.37 2.25 3.44
C ALA A 140 -13.04 2.28 4.82
N GLN A 141 -13.85 1.28 5.17
CA GLN A 141 -14.66 1.29 6.39
C GLN A 141 -13.77 1.40 7.64
N GLY A 142 -13.97 2.47 8.42
CA GLY A 142 -13.17 2.73 9.62
C GLY A 142 -11.82 3.39 9.36
N PHE A 143 -11.45 3.63 8.09
CA PHE A 143 -10.16 4.26 7.76
C PHE A 143 -10.03 5.66 8.35
N ASN A 144 -11.04 6.52 8.18
CA ASN A 144 -10.97 7.89 8.71
C ASN A 144 -10.79 7.92 10.24
N GLN A 145 -11.43 6.99 10.97
CA GLN A 145 -11.26 6.86 12.41
C GLN A 145 -9.83 6.43 12.76
N ALA A 146 -9.28 5.43 12.05
CA ALA A 146 -7.90 4.99 12.25
C ALA A 146 -6.88 6.07 11.88
N TRP A 147 -7.13 6.81 10.80
CA TRP A 147 -6.33 7.94 10.35
C TRP A 147 -6.23 9.05 11.39
N GLN A 148 -7.37 9.40 12.01
CA GLN A 148 -7.39 10.30 13.15
C GLN A 148 -6.70 9.69 14.39
N GLY A 149 -6.88 8.39 14.62
CA GLY A 149 -6.29 7.66 15.75
C GLY A 149 -4.75 7.64 15.74
N VAL A 150 -4.14 7.46 14.57
CA VAL A 150 -2.68 7.57 14.38
C VAL A 150 -2.17 9.03 14.39
N LYS A 151 -3.03 9.95 14.82
CA LYS A 151 -2.85 11.42 14.95
C LYS A 151 -2.65 12.16 13.64
N ALA A 152 -3.14 11.58 12.53
CA ALA A 152 -2.78 11.90 11.16
C ALA A 152 -1.25 11.85 10.98
N CYS A 153 -0.78 11.17 9.94
CA CYS A 153 0.61 11.31 9.53
C CYS A 153 0.80 12.81 9.16
N LYS A 154 1.38 13.60 10.06
CA LYS A 154 1.58 15.05 9.96
C LYS A 154 3.02 15.32 9.66
#